data_AF-A0A1I6QN06-F1
#
_entry.id   AF-A0A1I6QN06-F1
#
_cell.length_a   1.000
_cell.length_b   1.000
_cell.length_c   1.000
_cell.angle_alpha   90.00
_cell.angle_beta   90.00
_cell.angle_gamma   90.00
#
_symmetry.space_group_name_H-M   'P 1'
#
loop_
_entity.id
_entity.type
_entity.pdbx_description
1 polymer ?
#
loop_
_entity_poly.entity_id
_entity_poly.type
_entity_poly.pdbx_seq_one_letter_code
_entity_poly.pdbx_strand_id
1 'polypeptide(L)' 'MLLMRKKYKQLTSEQRYAIYLGIKNGDSQRTIAESIGVSPSTVSRELGRNKKKHGGYSWRLA' A
#
# COMPACT_ATOMS: atom_id res chain seq x y z
N MET A 1 -7.88 -30.98 9.44
CA MET A 1 -7.35 -30.05 8.42
C MET A 1 -6.63 -28.91 9.13
N LEU A 2 -5.29 -28.87 9.08
CA LEU A 2 -4.50 -27.85 9.79
C LEU A 2 -4.45 -26.57 8.94
N LEU A 3 -5.06 -25.48 9.40
CA LEU A 3 -5.01 -24.20 8.70
C LEU A 3 -3.67 -23.50 9.01
N MET A 4 -2.66 -23.65 8.15
CA MET A 4 -1.44 -22.85 8.27
C MET A 4 -1.77 -21.36 8.04
N ARG A 5 -1.76 -20.57 9.11
CA ARG A 5 -1.85 -19.11 9.03
C ARG A 5 -0.60 -18.57 8.31
N LYS A 6 -0.75 -18.12 7.06
CA LYS A 6 0.30 -17.33 6.40
C LYS A 6 0.55 -16.06 7.21
N LYS A 7 1.80 -15.81 7.59
CA LYS A 7 2.23 -14.55 8.20
C LYS A 7 2.13 -13.45 7.14
N TYR A 8 1.14 -12.58 7.26
CA TYR A 8 0.97 -11.44 6.36
C TYR A 8 2.13 -10.46 6.58
N LYS A 9 2.96 -10.25 5.55
CA LYS A 9 3.93 -9.15 5.54
C LYS A 9 3.16 -7.85 5.41
N GLN A 10 3.16 -7.05 6.47
CA GLN A 10 2.62 -5.69 6.46
C GLN A 10 3.62 -4.76 5.77
N LEU A 11 3.12 -3.69 5.16
CA LEU A 11 3.97 -2.64 4.63
C LEU A 11 4.66 -1.91 5.78
N THR A 12 5.94 -1.56 5.60
CA THR A 12 6.64 -0.69 6.57
C THR A 12 6.11 0.74 6.51
N SER A 13 6.44 1.55 7.51
CA SER A 13 6.17 3.00 7.46
C SER A 13 6.81 3.67 6.24
N GLU A 14 8.03 3.27 5.86
CA GLU A 14 8.71 3.82 4.67
C GLU A 14 8.00 3.44 3.38
N GLN A 15 7.56 2.17 3.26
CA GLN A 15 6.82 1.73 2.07
C GLN A 15 5.48 2.48 1.94
N ARG A 16 4.77 2.69 3.05
CA ARG A 16 3.53 3.49 3.06
C ARG A 16 3.78 4.96 2.73
N TYR A 17 4.89 5.51 3.20
CA TYR A 17 5.30 6.87 2.84
C TYR A 17 5.64 6.99 1.35
N ALA A 18 6.34 6.01 0.77
CA ALA A 18 6.63 5.95 -0.65
C ALA A 18 5.35 5.84 -1.50
N ILE A 19 4.34 5.06 -1.06
CA ILE A 19 3.01 5.04 -1.70
C ILE A 19 2.36 6.43 -1.69
N TYR A 20 2.43 7.14 -0.55
CA TYR A 20 1.90 8.50 -0.45
C TYR A 20 2.59 9.47 -1.41
N LEU A 21 3.92 9.45 -1.48
CA LEU A 21 4.69 10.29 -2.40
C LEU A 21 4.37 9.98 -3.86
N GLY A 22 4.34 8.70 -4.25
CA GLY A 22 4.03 8.31 -5.62
C GLY A 22 2.64 8.78 -6.06
N ILE A 23 1.63 8.66 -5.19
CA ILE A 23 0.29 9.19 -5.48
C ILE A 23 0.31 10.71 -5.64
N LYS A 24 1.08 11.41 -4.80
CA LYS A 24 1.24 12.87 -4.90
C LYS A 24 1.94 13.29 -6.20
N ASN A 25 2.85 12.47 -6.70
CA ASN A 25 3.56 12.68 -7.96
C ASN A 25 2.75 12.27 -9.20
N GLY A 26 1.60 11.60 -9.02
CA GLY A 26 0.79 11.10 -10.13
C GLY A 26 1.27 9.75 -10.69
N ASP A 27 2.14 9.04 -9.97
CA ASP A 27 2.66 7.75 -10.39
C ASP A 27 1.56 6.67 -10.41
N SER A 28 1.71 5.72 -11.33
CA SER A 28 0.83 4.56 -11.37
C SER A 28 1.07 3.63 -10.17
N GLN A 29 0.05 2.91 -9.71
CA GLN A 29 0.21 1.91 -8.64
C GLN A 29 1.25 0.84 -8.97
N ARG A 30 1.44 0.54 -10.25
CA ARG A 30 2.45 -0.40 -10.73
C ARG A 30 3.86 0.15 -10.51
N THR A 31 4.10 1.39 -10.93
CA THR A 31 5.38 2.09 -10.73
C THR A 31 5.74 2.19 -9.25
N ILE A 32 4.76 2.52 -8.40
CA ILE A 32 4.93 2.58 -6.95
C ILE A 32 5.27 1.19 -6.37
N ALA A 33 4.60 0.15 -6.85
CA ALA A 33 4.83 -1.20 -6.35
C ALA A 33 6.22 -1.74 -6.74
N GLU A 34 6.65 -1.45 -7.96
CA GLU A 34 7.99 -1.78 -8.47
C GLU A 34 9.07 -1.06 -7.65
N SER A 35 8.89 0.23 -7.31
CA SER A 35 9.89 1.00 -6.55
C SER A 35 10.07 0.55 -5.09
N ILE A 36 9.03 0.00 -4.45
CA ILE A 36 9.08 -0.48 -3.06
C ILE A 36 9.18 -2.01 -2.93
N GLY A 37 9.31 -2.72 -4.05
CA GLY A 37 9.52 -4.18 -4.09
C GLY A 37 8.31 -5.00 -3.62
N VAL A 38 7.09 -4.56 -3.93
CA VAL A 38 5.84 -5.27 -3.58
C VAL A 38 4.98 -5.54 -4.81
N SER A 39 3.97 -6.39 -4.67
CA SER A 39 3.01 -6.59 -5.77
C SER A 39 2.11 -5.36 -5.95
N PRO A 40 1.66 -5.03 -7.18
CA PRO A 40 0.66 -3.97 -7.39
C PRO A 40 -0.64 -4.21 -6.60
N SER A 41 -1.00 -5.49 -6.41
CA SER A 41 -2.15 -5.87 -5.58
C SER A 41 -1.98 -5.52 -4.10
N THR A 42 -0.74 -5.42 -3.60
CA THR A 42 -0.44 -4.97 -2.24
C THR A 42 -0.77 -3.49 -2.10
N VAL A 43 -0.31 -2.67 -3.05
CA VAL A 43 -0.62 -1.22 -3.11
C VAL A 43 -2.11 -0.99 -3.25
N SER A 44 -2.79 -1.71 -4.15
CA SER A 44 -4.24 -1.59 -4.33
C SER A 44 -5.03 -1.87 -3.04
N ARG A 45 -4.70 -2.96 -2.32
CA ARG A 45 -5.35 -3.31 -1.04
C ARG A 45 -5.08 -2.27 0.04
N GLU A 46 -3.86 -1.77 0.13
CA GLU A 46 -3.47 -0.71 1.05
C GLU A 46 -4.30 0.56 0.81
N LEU A 47 -4.39 1.00 -0.44
CA LEU A 47 -5.22 2.15 -0.82
C LEU A 47 -6.69 1.92 -0.56
N GLY A 48 -7.21 0.71 -0.80
CA GLY A 48 -8.59 0.35 -0.51
C GLY A 48 -8.92 0.42 0.98
N ARG A 49 -8.00 -0.05 1.84
CA ARG A 49 -8.18 -0.04 3.31
C ARG A 49 -8.07 1.36 3.91
N ASN A 50 -7.16 2.17 3.38
CA ASN A 50 -6.79 3.47 3.95
C ASN A 50 -7.26 4.67 3.11
N LYS A 51 -8.31 4.47 2.30
CA LYS A 51 -8.98 5.53 1.55
C LYS A 51 -9.81 6.41 2.49
N LYS A 52 -9.62 7.73 2.42
CA LYS A 52 -10.49 8.68 3.13
C LYS A 52 -11.86 8.80 2.44
N LYS A 53 -12.92 9.01 3.22
CA LYS A 53 -14.29 9.23 2.71
C LYS A 53 -14.41 10.35 1.67
N HIS A 54 -13.58 11.39 1.78
CA HIS A 54 -13.58 12.56 0.89
C HIS A 54 -12.52 12.51 -0.23
N GLY A 55 -11.92 11.35 -0.46
CA GLY A 55 -10.80 11.21 -1.39
C GLY A 55 -9.45 11.49 -0.72
N GLY A 56 -8.42 10.78 -1.20
CA GLY A 56 -7.06 10.86 -0.65
C GLY A 56 -6.66 9.66 0.21
N TYR A 57 -5.36 9.43 0.26
CA TYR A 57 -4.71 8.34 1.01
C TYR A 57 -4.02 8.90 2.26
N SER A 58 -4.14 8.19 3.40
CA SER A 58 -3.51 8.56 4.68
C SER A 58 -2.49 7.51 5.10
N TRP A 59 -1.20 7.77 4.87
CA TRP A 59 -0.13 6.84 5.26
C TRP A 59 0.13 6.75 6.76
N ARG A 60 -0.29 7.76 7.55
CA ARG A 60 -0.05 7.84 9.01
C ARG A 60 -1.04 7.03 9.86
N LEU A 61 -2.20 6.68 9.31
CA LEU A 61 -3.28 5.98 10.02
C LEU A 61 -3.42 4.51 9.57
N ALA A 62 -2.52 4.10 8.67
CA ALA A 62 -2.53 2.82 7.99
C ALA A 62 -1.81 1.72 8.76
#